data_AF-A0A661BSG6-F1
#
_entry.id   AF-A0A661BSG6-F1
#
_cell.length_a   1.000
_cell.length_b   1.000
_cell.length_c   1.000
_cell.angle_alpha   90.00
_cell.angle_beta   90.00
_cell.angle_gamma   90.00
#
_symmetry.space_group_name_H-M   'P 1'
#
loop_
_entity.id
_entity.type
_entity.pdbx_description
1 polymer ?
#
loop_
_entity_poly.entity_id
_entity_poly.type
_entity_poly.pdbx_seq_one_letter_code
_entity_poly.pdbx_strand_id
1 'polypeptide(L)'
;MAQENLKDIKALNRSLIVPFIILAFSLMLVIVLAILSAKNLDQYARTSSKLLVNNTISHHQKNLGLLVTEYAFWNETIEMLVKKQDMEWGKENIGDYVPEKYGVAWIFALNPENKLIYSTNNAEINKIHPDKFSSGGLQTLIAKALDTDFDDPDYATGLIEFNNKLNIVAACAFAAYEPTDLETGKAHGVLIFAKELNTALLNEWSNDFQIKDMSLIHENSTDLYRLDETYENISLSTVDGSKIGEIVWTPDDAGRVFLNKFMPWVIGAILVMCIIGFIFYRRLKIYGALAYENMLALGVNREKLTYQAHYDQLTNLPNRVLMIDRIKHEIANCVRNQTKAAILYIDLDDFKYVNDSMGHHIGDLLLVQVAKRLTENIRENDTVSRFGGDEFCMLLNNIANANDAEIIASKIHQSFNLPFLIDGKDIVVGTSIGIVIIPENGKEHTALLRYADIAMYRAKSLGRNNYHFYTEELNLQSKRRSELKALLYSAIERDEFYLDYQPIYSLKNKKIISV
;
A
#
# COMPACT_ATOMS: atom_id res chain seq x y z
N MET A 1 -11.30 17.69 -25.32
CA MET A 1 -10.02 16.95 -25.42
C MET A 1 -8.85 17.59 -24.66
N ALA A 2 -8.15 18.65 -25.12
CA ALA A 2 -6.95 19.15 -24.40
C ALA A 2 -7.23 19.70 -22.98
N GLN A 3 -8.37 20.36 -22.75
CA GLN A 3 -8.78 20.84 -21.41
C GLN A 3 -9.31 19.72 -20.49
N GLU A 4 -9.93 18.68 -21.05
CA GLU A 4 -10.33 17.46 -20.31
C GLU A 4 -9.09 16.71 -19.83
N ASN A 5 -8.11 16.50 -20.71
CA ASN A 5 -6.87 15.80 -20.40
C ASN A 5 -6.06 16.51 -19.29
N LEU A 6 -6.11 17.85 -19.21
CA LEU A 6 -5.45 18.62 -18.14
C LEU A 6 -6.16 18.46 -16.78
N LYS A 7 -7.49 18.27 -16.79
CA LYS A 7 -8.29 18.00 -15.60
C LYS A 7 -7.97 16.61 -15.03
N ASP A 8 -7.84 15.61 -15.88
CA ASP A 8 -7.54 14.23 -15.47
C ASP A 8 -6.13 14.10 -14.87
N ILE A 9 -5.14 14.78 -15.44
CA ILE A 9 -3.77 14.82 -14.88
C ILE A 9 -3.74 15.54 -13.52
N LYS A 10 -4.53 16.60 -13.34
CA LYS A 10 -4.66 17.29 -12.03
C LYS A 10 -5.40 16.42 -11.01
N ALA A 11 -6.41 15.67 -11.43
CA ALA A 11 -7.14 14.74 -10.59
C ALA A 11 -6.23 13.57 -10.12
N LEU A 12 -5.44 13.00 -11.03
CA LEU A 12 -4.46 11.96 -10.71
C LEU A 12 -3.36 12.46 -9.76
N ASN A 13 -2.86 13.68 -9.96
CA ASN A 13 -1.88 14.27 -9.02
C ASN A 13 -2.49 14.50 -7.62
N ARG A 14 -3.76 14.94 -7.54
CA ARG A 14 -4.44 15.10 -6.25
C ARG A 14 -4.66 13.75 -5.55
N SER A 15 -5.08 12.71 -6.28
CA SER A 15 -5.30 11.39 -5.69
C SER A 15 -4.01 10.74 -5.17
N LEU A 16 -2.86 11.06 -5.76
CA LEU A 16 -1.57 10.57 -5.31
C LEU A 16 -1.00 11.32 -4.11
N ILE A 17 -1.25 12.64 -3.97
CA ILE A 17 -0.69 13.45 -2.89
C ILE A 17 -1.41 13.23 -1.55
N VAL A 18 -2.73 13.07 -1.59
CA VAL A 18 -3.57 12.95 -0.37
C VAL A 18 -3.13 11.78 0.54
N PRO A 19 -2.88 10.55 0.04
CA PRO A 19 -2.39 9.45 0.88
C PRO A 19 -1.05 9.74 1.57
N PHE A 20 -0.11 10.42 0.89
CA PHE A 20 1.17 10.78 1.49
C PHE A 20 1.02 11.82 2.60
N ILE A 21 0.12 12.80 2.42
CA ILE A 21 -0.20 13.77 3.47
C ILE A 21 -0.82 13.06 4.68
N ILE A 22 -1.80 12.18 4.46
CA ILE A 22 -2.44 11.39 5.53
C ILE A 22 -1.41 10.54 6.28
N LEU A 23 -0.49 9.88 5.55
CA LEU A 23 0.59 9.09 6.15
C LEU A 23 1.55 9.95 6.98
N ALA A 24 1.91 11.15 6.51
CA ALA A 24 2.77 12.05 7.26
C ALA A 24 2.10 12.54 8.57
N PHE A 25 0.81 12.90 8.50
CA PHE A 25 0.04 13.29 9.69
C PHE A 25 -0.16 12.14 10.67
N SER A 26 -0.40 10.91 10.19
CA SER A 26 -0.54 9.75 11.08
C SER A 26 0.78 9.41 11.77
N LEU A 27 1.91 9.47 11.07
CA LEU A 27 3.24 9.29 11.68
C LEU A 27 3.55 10.37 12.72
N MET A 28 3.21 11.63 12.43
CA MET A 28 3.37 12.73 13.40
C MET A 28 2.51 12.50 14.65
N LEU A 29 1.25 12.07 14.48
CA LEU A 29 0.35 11.76 15.59
C LEU A 29 0.90 10.63 16.47
N VAL A 30 1.46 9.57 15.87
CA VAL A 30 2.09 8.46 16.60
C VAL A 30 3.28 8.96 17.43
N ILE A 31 4.13 9.83 16.88
CA ILE A 31 5.26 10.43 17.63
C ILE A 31 4.74 11.24 18.82
N VAL A 32 3.72 12.08 18.61
CA VAL A 32 3.14 12.92 19.67
C VAL A 32 2.55 12.05 20.77
N LEU A 33 1.78 11.02 20.41
CA LEU A 33 1.21 10.08 21.38
C LEU A 33 2.28 9.31 22.15
N ALA A 34 3.37 8.90 21.49
CA ALA A 34 4.49 8.24 22.15
C ALA A 34 5.17 9.16 23.18
N ILE A 35 5.37 10.44 22.85
CA ILE A 35 5.94 11.44 23.77
C ILE A 35 5.01 11.66 24.97
N LEU A 36 3.71 11.83 24.74
CA LEU A 36 2.73 12.01 25.81
C LEU A 36 2.66 10.77 26.72
N SER A 37 2.64 9.58 26.12
CA SER A 37 2.62 8.31 26.87
C SER A 37 3.87 8.13 27.72
N ALA A 38 5.06 8.45 27.18
CA ALA A 38 6.31 8.36 27.92
C ALA A 38 6.33 9.32 29.12
N LYS A 39 5.90 10.58 28.94
CA LYS A 39 5.79 11.55 30.04
C LYS A 39 4.80 11.12 31.12
N ASN A 40 3.65 10.60 30.71
CA ASN A 40 2.65 10.10 31.66
C ASN A 40 3.16 8.88 32.45
N LEU A 41 3.93 8.00 31.81
CA LEU A 41 4.55 6.86 32.47
C LEU A 41 5.55 7.30 33.55
N ASP A 42 6.42 8.26 33.24
CA ASP A 42 7.39 8.81 34.20
C ASP A 42 6.69 9.49 35.37
N GLN A 43 5.65 10.29 35.11
CA GLN A 43 4.87 10.95 36.16
C GLN A 43 4.16 9.94 37.06
N TYR A 44 3.62 8.86 36.50
CA TYR A 44 3.01 7.78 37.26
C TYR A 44 4.04 7.05 38.12
N ALA A 45 5.21 6.71 37.56
CA ALA A 45 6.30 6.06 38.30
C ALA A 45 6.77 6.93 39.48
N ARG A 46 6.97 8.24 39.26
CA ARG A 46 7.35 9.20 40.30
C ARG A 46 6.31 9.30 41.42
N THR A 47 5.03 9.46 41.06
CA THR A 47 3.93 9.55 42.03
C THR A 47 3.78 8.26 42.84
N SER A 48 3.82 7.11 42.16
CA SER A 48 3.72 5.79 42.80
C SER A 48 4.91 5.53 43.73
N SER A 49 6.13 5.90 43.34
CA SER A 49 7.32 5.73 44.19
C SER A 49 7.25 6.58 45.47
N LYS A 50 6.76 7.83 45.38
CA LYS A 50 6.51 8.67 46.57
C LYS A 50 5.49 8.04 47.51
N LEU A 51 4.39 7.56 46.96
CA LEU A 51 3.36 6.89 47.76
C LEU A 51 3.91 5.64 48.45
N LEU A 52 4.73 4.86 47.74
CA LEU A 52 5.35 3.66 48.28
C LEU A 52 6.29 3.97 49.46
N VAL A 53 7.21 4.94 49.30
CA VAL A 53 8.13 5.36 50.37
C VAL A 53 7.37 5.90 51.59
N ASN A 54 6.35 6.73 51.37
CA ASN A 54 5.49 7.22 52.46
C ASN A 54 4.80 6.07 53.21
N ASN A 55 4.20 5.13 52.47
CA ASN A 55 3.54 3.96 53.06
C ASN A 55 4.53 3.08 53.84
N THR A 56 5.77 2.94 53.36
CA THR A 56 6.83 2.21 54.05
C THR A 56 7.19 2.87 55.38
N ILE A 57 7.39 4.20 55.41
CA ILE A 57 7.65 4.94 56.65
C ILE A 57 6.49 4.74 57.64
N SER A 58 5.25 4.93 57.18
CA SER A 58 4.05 4.74 58.02
C SER A 58 3.91 3.31 58.51
N HIS A 59 4.28 2.31 57.70
CA HIS A 59 4.26 0.89 58.09
C HIS A 59 5.28 0.63 59.20
N HIS A 60 6.51 1.14 59.10
CA HIS A 60 7.52 1.00 60.15
C HIS A 60 7.14 1.75 61.43
N GLN A 61 6.56 2.95 61.32
CA GLN A 61 6.00 3.67 62.47
C GLN A 61 4.92 2.83 63.16
N LYS A 62 3.94 2.33 62.41
CA LYS A 62 2.86 1.49 62.93
C LYS A 62 3.38 0.22 63.62
N ASN A 63 4.29 -0.51 62.98
CA ASN A 63 4.84 -1.74 63.55
C ASN A 63 5.64 -1.48 64.82
N LEU A 64 6.43 -0.39 64.86
CA LEU A 64 7.15 0.00 66.08
C LEU A 64 6.19 0.45 67.19
N GLY A 65 5.10 1.10 66.82
CA GLY A 65 3.97 1.46 67.70
C GLY A 65 3.35 0.24 68.37
N LEU A 66 2.93 -0.73 67.57
CA LEU A 66 2.37 -1.99 68.07
C LEU A 66 3.37 -2.72 68.98
N LEU A 67 4.65 -2.78 68.57
CA LEU A 67 5.70 -3.41 69.36
C LEU A 67 5.89 -2.70 70.71
N VAL A 68 5.92 -1.37 70.78
CA VAL A 68 6.07 -0.68 72.08
C VAL A 68 4.85 -0.90 72.97
N THR A 69 3.64 -0.95 72.41
CA THR A 69 2.42 -1.26 73.16
C THR A 69 2.45 -2.66 73.76
N GLU A 70 2.93 -3.68 73.02
CA GLU A 70 3.07 -5.05 73.55
C GLU A 70 3.91 -5.12 74.83
N TYR A 71 4.97 -4.31 74.92
CA TYR A 71 5.83 -4.27 76.11
C TYR A 71 5.34 -3.30 77.19
N ALA A 72 4.67 -2.21 76.80
CA ALA A 72 4.13 -1.20 77.72
C ALA A 72 2.85 -1.68 78.42
N PHE A 73 2.02 -2.45 77.71
CA PHE A 73 0.79 -3.08 78.20
C PHE A 73 1.04 -4.55 78.59
N TRP A 74 2.12 -4.78 79.33
CA TRP A 74 2.46 -6.07 79.92
C TRP A 74 2.75 -5.88 81.41
N ASN A 75 1.88 -6.43 82.26
CA ASN A 75 1.94 -6.23 83.72
C ASN A 75 3.32 -6.56 84.32
N GLU A 76 3.99 -7.60 83.81
CA GLU A 76 5.32 -7.99 84.28
C GLU A 76 6.37 -6.91 83.99
N THR A 77 6.30 -6.25 82.83
CA THR A 77 7.18 -5.12 82.52
C THR A 77 7.03 -4.01 83.56
N ILE A 78 5.79 -3.67 83.94
CA ILE A 78 5.53 -2.61 84.90
C ILE A 78 6.05 -3.01 86.29
N GLU A 79 5.80 -4.25 86.70
CA GLU A 79 6.29 -4.75 87.99
C GLU A 79 7.82 -4.76 88.07
N MET A 80 8.48 -5.27 87.03
CA MET A 80 9.93 -5.48 87.02
C MET A 80 10.70 -4.19 86.72
N LEU A 81 10.35 -3.46 85.66
CA LEU A 81 11.03 -2.21 85.30
C LEU A 81 10.57 -1.02 86.14
N VAL A 82 9.28 -0.77 86.29
CA VAL A 82 8.80 0.47 86.94
C VAL A 82 8.86 0.36 88.46
N LYS A 83 8.32 -0.71 89.04
CA LYS A 83 8.20 -0.85 90.50
C LYS A 83 9.48 -1.37 91.16
N LYS A 84 10.09 -2.43 90.62
CA LYS A 84 11.31 -3.05 91.17
C LYS A 84 12.61 -2.43 90.63
N GLN A 85 12.56 -1.77 89.47
CA GLN A 85 13.73 -1.24 88.76
C GLN A 85 14.82 -2.31 88.52
N ASP A 86 14.37 -3.52 88.16
CA ASP A 86 15.23 -4.66 87.88
C ASP A 86 15.91 -4.49 86.51
N MET A 87 17.16 -4.05 86.55
CA MET A 87 17.96 -3.76 85.36
C MET A 87 18.38 -5.04 84.61
N GLU A 88 18.53 -6.17 85.32
CA GLU A 88 18.86 -7.45 84.67
C GLU A 88 17.66 -7.99 83.92
N TRP A 89 16.47 -8.00 84.56
CA TRP A 89 15.24 -8.40 83.88
C TRP A 89 14.95 -7.52 82.66
N GLY A 90 15.11 -6.20 82.81
CA GLY A 90 14.93 -5.24 81.71
C GLY A 90 15.87 -5.49 80.55
N LYS A 91 17.12 -5.85 80.84
CA LYS A 91 18.12 -6.21 79.84
C LYS A 91 17.76 -7.51 79.13
N GLU A 92 17.52 -8.59 79.85
CA GLU A 92 17.26 -9.91 79.26
C GLU A 92 15.98 -9.95 78.41
N ASN A 93 14.91 -9.29 78.86
CA ASN A 93 13.59 -9.40 78.23
C ASN A 93 13.31 -8.33 77.16
N ILE A 94 13.97 -7.17 77.27
CA ILE A 94 13.73 -6.02 76.39
C ILE A 94 15.04 -5.54 75.76
N GLY A 95 16.05 -5.28 76.58
CA GLY A 95 17.33 -4.70 76.17
C GLY A 95 18.13 -5.51 75.18
N ASP A 96 18.16 -6.84 75.28
CA ASP A 96 18.92 -7.72 74.41
C ASP A 96 18.05 -8.18 73.23
N TYR A 97 16.83 -8.65 73.51
CA TYR A 97 15.95 -9.26 72.51
C TYR A 97 15.38 -8.26 71.49
N VAL A 98 14.92 -7.08 71.93
CA VAL A 98 14.23 -6.13 71.04
C VAL A 98 15.20 -5.50 70.03
N PRO A 99 16.42 -5.07 70.40
CA PRO A 99 17.42 -4.64 69.43
C PRO A 99 17.85 -5.74 68.46
N GLU A 100 18.09 -6.96 68.94
CA GLU A 100 18.51 -8.08 68.09
C GLU A 100 17.45 -8.44 67.05
N LYS A 101 16.18 -8.55 67.47
CA LYS A 101 15.11 -9.03 66.61
C LYS A 101 14.49 -7.95 65.71
N TYR A 102 14.36 -6.73 66.22
CA TYR A 102 13.60 -5.67 65.55
C TYR A 102 14.46 -4.46 65.12
N GLY A 103 15.75 -4.45 65.48
CA GLY A 103 16.67 -3.37 65.17
C GLY A 103 16.33 -2.06 65.88
N VAL A 104 15.71 -2.14 67.06
CA VAL A 104 15.47 -0.97 67.92
C VAL A 104 16.80 -0.57 68.55
N ALA A 105 17.31 0.61 68.18
CA ALA A 105 18.59 1.10 68.68
C ALA A 105 18.46 1.59 70.12
N TRP A 106 17.42 2.38 70.43
CA TRP A 106 17.22 2.93 71.77
C TRP A 106 15.93 2.46 72.41
N ILE A 107 16.01 2.15 73.70
CA ILE A 107 14.87 1.87 74.56
C ILE A 107 14.96 2.82 75.75
N PHE A 108 13.85 3.45 76.13
CA PHE A 108 13.74 4.27 77.34
C PHE A 108 12.48 3.92 78.09
N ALA A 109 12.58 3.73 79.40
CA ALA A 109 11.44 3.68 80.31
C ALA A 109 11.51 4.89 81.24
N LEU A 110 10.47 5.71 81.23
CA LEU A 110 10.34 6.91 82.05
C LEU A 110 9.22 6.70 83.06
N ASN A 111 9.38 7.22 84.28
CA ASN A 111 8.33 7.19 85.29
C ASN A 111 7.27 8.31 85.05
N PRO A 112 6.19 8.38 85.83
CA PRO A 112 5.14 9.40 85.65
C PRO A 112 5.64 10.84 85.79
N GLU A 113 6.74 11.07 86.51
CA GLU A 113 7.38 12.39 86.65
C GLU A 113 8.43 12.68 85.56
N ASN A 114 8.44 11.92 84.45
CA ASN A 114 9.41 12.04 83.36
C ASN A 114 10.87 11.87 83.83
N LYS A 115 11.11 10.99 84.81
CA LYS A 115 12.46 10.57 85.22
C LYS A 115 12.81 9.23 84.59
N LEU A 116 14.06 9.12 84.13
CA LEU A 116 14.58 7.90 83.54
C LEU A 116 14.65 6.77 84.57
N ILE A 117 13.99 5.66 84.25
CA ILE A 117 14.06 4.40 84.99
C ILE A 117 15.08 3.47 84.34
N TYR A 118 14.96 3.25 83.03
CA TYR A 118 15.77 2.30 82.28
C TYR A 118 16.07 2.84 80.90
N SER A 119 17.28 2.58 80.40
CA SER A 119 17.57 2.82 78.99
C SER A 119 18.70 1.96 78.45
N THR A 120 18.61 1.64 77.16
CA THR A 120 19.67 0.99 76.40
C THR A 120 19.95 1.71 75.09
N ASN A 121 21.16 1.47 74.56
CA ASN A 121 21.56 1.80 73.20
C ASN A 121 22.25 0.57 72.60
N ASN A 122 21.68 -0.04 71.56
CA ASN A 122 22.17 -1.27 70.93
C ASN A 122 22.50 -2.36 71.96
N ALA A 123 21.53 -2.68 72.83
CA ALA A 123 21.63 -3.64 73.94
C ALA A 123 22.59 -3.27 75.11
N GLU A 124 23.28 -2.13 75.05
CA GLU A 124 24.08 -1.65 76.18
C GLU A 124 23.27 -0.71 77.08
N ILE A 125 23.19 -1.02 78.38
CA ILE A 125 22.55 -0.15 79.37
C ILE A 125 23.30 1.20 79.42
N ASN A 126 22.56 2.28 79.25
CA ASN A 126 23.04 3.63 79.49
C ASN A 126 22.08 4.33 80.46
N LYS A 127 22.54 5.36 81.19
CA LYS A 127 21.71 6.11 82.15
C LYS A 127 21.48 7.56 81.69
N ILE A 128 21.33 7.75 80.38
CA ILE A 128 21.23 9.07 79.77
C ILE A 128 19.77 9.33 79.43
N HIS A 129 19.18 10.35 80.05
CA HIS A 129 17.82 10.78 79.74
C HIS A 129 17.71 11.22 78.26
N PRO A 130 16.68 10.79 77.51
CA PRO A 130 16.59 11.07 76.07
C PRO A 130 16.55 12.56 75.72
N ASP A 131 15.92 13.40 76.55
CA ASP A 131 15.92 14.86 76.38
C ASP A 131 17.32 15.51 76.28
N LYS A 132 18.37 14.85 76.80
CA LYS A 132 19.73 15.41 76.75
C LYS A 132 20.34 15.40 75.34
N PHE A 133 19.80 14.58 74.45
CA PHE A 133 20.36 14.37 73.12
C PHE A 133 19.30 14.23 72.02
N SER A 134 18.02 14.46 72.36
CA SER A 134 16.92 14.53 71.40
C SER A 134 16.70 15.97 70.92
N SER A 135 16.44 16.14 69.64
CA SER A 135 15.94 17.39 69.03
C SER A 135 14.53 17.19 68.46
N GLY A 136 13.65 18.16 68.71
CA GLY A 136 12.37 18.34 68.02
C GLY A 136 11.32 17.25 68.24
N GLY A 137 10.40 17.45 69.19
CA GLY A 137 9.14 16.72 69.25
C GLY A 137 9.04 15.50 70.19
N LEU A 138 10.10 15.11 70.91
CA LEU A 138 10.03 13.99 71.87
C LEU A 138 8.99 14.21 72.98
N GLN A 139 8.98 15.39 73.59
CA GLN A 139 8.00 15.71 74.64
C GLN A 139 6.58 15.76 74.10
N THR A 140 6.39 16.23 72.86
CA THR A 140 5.10 16.17 72.16
C THR A 140 4.66 14.74 71.91
N LEU A 141 5.58 13.84 71.56
CA LEU A 141 5.31 12.43 71.36
C LEU A 141 4.90 11.75 72.68
N ILE A 142 5.64 12.00 73.76
CA ILE A 142 5.34 11.49 75.10
C ILE A 142 3.97 11.97 75.57
N ALA A 143 3.67 13.27 75.40
CA ALA A 143 2.36 13.82 75.74
C ALA A 143 1.21 13.14 74.97
N LYS A 144 1.39 12.86 73.68
CA LYS A 144 0.41 12.10 72.88
C LYS A 144 0.24 10.66 73.35
N ALA A 145 1.33 10.00 73.75
CA ALA A 145 1.26 8.62 74.27
C ALA A 145 0.56 8.53 75.63
N LEU A 146 0.63 9.59 76.44
CA LEU A 146 -0.06 9.69 77.73
C LEU A 146 -1.53 10.14 77.60
N ASP A 147 -1.90 10.77 76.47
CA ASP A 147 -3.28 11.14 76.14
C ASP A 147 -3.99 9.95 75.49
N THR A 148 -4.27 8.92 76.30
CA THR A 148 -4.84 7.65 75.84
C THR A 148 -5.81 7.06 76.87
N ASP A 149 -6.56 6.03 76.45
CA ASP A 149 -7.36 5.21 77.36
C ASP A 149 -6.43 4.16 78.01
N PHE A 150 -6.28 4.19 79.33
CA PHE A 150 -5.35 3.29 80.02
C PHE A 150 -5.84 1.85 80.11
N ASP A 151 -7.12 1.58 79.81
CA ASP A 151 -7.63 0.22 79.72
C ASP A 151 -7.32 -0.44 78.35
N ASP A 152 -7.00 0.37 77.33
CA ASP A 152 -6.56 -0.04 75.99
C ASP A 152 -5.58 1.00 75.40
N PRO A 153 -4.32 1.04 75.90
CA PRO A 153 -3.41 2.15 75.64
C PRO A 153 -2.96 2.19 74.17
N ASP A 154 -3.25 3.31 73.51
CA ASP A 154 -2.74 3.62 72.18
C ASP A 154 -1.28 4.10 72.23
N TYR A 155 -0.59 4.03 71.10
CA TYR A 155 0.78 4.50 70.95
C TYR A 155 0.84 5.81 70.17
N ALA A 156 1.87 6.61 70.43
CA ALA A 156 2.24 7.73 69.59
C ALA A 156 3.50 7.36 68.79
N THR A 157 3.54 7.73 67.51
CA THR A 157 4.73 7.56 66.65
C THR A 157 5.17 8.86 66.00
N GLY A 158 6.45 8.93 65.65
CA GLY A 158 7.04 10.13 65.09
C GLY A 158 8.44 9.92 64.54
N LEU A 159 8.97 10.94 63.88
CA LEU A 159 10.38 11.04 63.59
C LEU A 159 11.02 11.98 64.61
N ILE A 160 12.14 11.56 65.20
CA ILE A 160 12.88 12.34 66.20
C ILE A 160 14.36 12.13 65.91
N GLU A 161 15.14 13.18 66.09
CA GLU A 161 16.59 13.12 65.95
C GLU A 161 17.22 12.87 67.34
N PHE A 162 18.08 11.85 67.43
CA PHE A 162 18.87 11.52 68.61
C PHE A 162 20.35 11.55 68.23
N ASN A 163 21.17 12.39 68.89
CA ASN A 163 22.61 12.55 68.57
C ASN A 163 22.88 12.82 67.07
N ASN A 164 22.11 13.72 66.45
CA ASN A 164 22.17 14.01 65.01
C ASN A 164 21.90 12.83 64.08
N LYS A 165 21.21 11.80 64.59
CA LYS A 165 20.75 10.66 63.80
C LYS A 165 19.24 10.61 63.81
N LEU A 166 18.65 10.42 62.63
CA LEU A 166 17.21 10.36 62.49
C LEU A 166 16.69 9.00 62.96
N ASN A 167 15.61 9.00 63.76
CA ASN A 167 15.00 7.79 64.28
C ASN A 167 13.50 7.79 64.05
N ILE A 168 12.95 6.62 63.73
CA ILE A 168 11.54 6.31 63.88
C ILE A 168 11.32 6.00 65.36
N VAL A 169 10.45 6.76 66.02
CA VAL A 169 10.21 6.63 67.46
C VAL A 169 8.75 6.30 67.72
N ALA A 170 8.53 5.37 68.64
CA ALA A 170 7.23 5.05 69.18
C ALA A 170 7.25 5.19 70.70
N ALA A 171 6.17 5.69 71.28
CA ALA A 171 5.97 5.82 72.71
C ALA A 171 4.58 5.29 73.10
N CYS A 172 4.49 4.59 74.22
CA CYS A 172 3.22 4.11 74.78
C CYS A 172 3.26 4.22 76.31
N ALA A 173 2.13 4.58 76.92
CA ALA A 173 2.00 4.63 78.36
C ALA A 173 2.11 3.23 78.97
N PHE A 174 2.84 3.09 80.08
CA PHE A 174 2.76 1.88 80.89
C PHE A 174 1.39 1.83 81.56
N ALA A 175 0.56 0.86 81.17
CA ALA A 175 -0.79 0.67 81.68
C ALA A 175 -0.99 -0.78 82.12
N ALA A 176 -1.61 -0.97 83.28
CA ALA A 176 -1.82 -2.28 83.87
C ALA A 176 -3.26 -2.75 83.65
N TYR A 177 -3.46 -4.06 83.45
CA TYR A 177 -4.77 -4.68 83.22
C TYR A 177 -5.04 -5.83 84.20
N GLU A 178 -6.32 -6.10 84.49
CA GLU A 178 -6.68 -7.17 85.41
C GLU A 178 -6.44 -8.58 84.81
N PRO A 179 -5.99 -9.56 85.62
CA PRO A 179 -5.74 -9.50 87.06
C PRO A 179 -4.31 -9.05 87.40
N THR A 180 -4.17 -8.08 88.33
CA THR A 180 -2.87 -7.57 88.81
C THR A 180 -3.01 -6.85 90.16
N ASP A 181 -1.91 -6.75 90.92
CA ASP A 181 -1.82 -5.93 92.14
C ASP A 181 -1.43 -4.46 91.84
N LEU A 182 -1.21 -4.14 90.57
CA LEU A 182 -0.94 -2.79 90.10
C LEU A 182 -2.25 -1.99 89.97
N GLU A 183 -2.20 -0.68 90.26
CA GLU A 183 -3.35 0.19 90.03
C GLU A 183 -3.67 0.29 88.53
N THR A 184 -4.89 -0.09 88.13
CA THR A 184 -5.40 0.01 86.75
C THR A 184 -5.98 1.42 86.47
N GLY A 185 -6.27 1.74 85.20
CA GLY A 185 -6.88 3.02 84.82
C GLY A 185 -5.97 4.26 84.96
N LYS A 186 -4.64 4.07 85.09
CA LYS A 186 -3.65 5.16 85.15
C LYS A 186 -2.34 4.79 84.46
N ALA A 187 -1.58 5.80 84.05
CA ALA A 187 -0.20 5.63 83.59
C ALA A 187 0.77 5.36 84.77
N HIS A 188 1.63 4.38 84.59
CA HIS A 188 2.80 4.10 85.45
C HIS A 188 4.11 4.66 84.89
N GLY A 189 4.03 5.39 83.77
CA GLY A 189 5.17 5.93 83.05
C GLY A 189 4.99 5.81 81.55
N VAL A 190 6.09 5.90 80.80
CA VAL A 190 6.09 5.75 79.33
C VAL A 190 7.27 4.88 78.90
N LEU A 191 7.00 3.93 78.02
CA LEU A 191 8.01 3.17 77.28
C LEU A 191 8.22 3.81 75.92
N ILE A 192 9.47 3.96 75.50
CA ILE A 192 9.85 4.59 74.24
C ILE A 192 10.83 3.67 73.51
N PHE A 193 10.52 3.33 72.26
CA PHE A 193 11.41 2.62 71.36
C PHE A 193 11.83 3.55 70.22
N ALA A 194 13.11 3.53 69.87
CA ALA A 194 13.64 4.27 68.73
C ALA A 194 14.46 3.37 67.81
N LYS A 195 14.08 3.33 66.53
CA LYS A 195 14.79 2.63 65.47
C LYS A 195 15.50 3.65 64.58
N GLU A 196 16.82 3.50 64.42
CA GLU A 196 17.63 4.41 63.62
C GLU A 196 17.27 4.28 62.13
N LEU A 197 16.94 5.41 61.49
CA LEU A 197 16.78 5.51 60.05
C LEU A 197 18.16 5.72 59.42
N ASN A 198 18.87 4.62 59.17
CA ASN A 198 20.23 4.61 58.65
C ASN A 198 20.30 4.07 57.21
N THR A 199 21.49 4.10 56.62
CA THR A 199 21.74 3.58 55.26
C THR A 199 21.43 2.08 55.13
N ALA A 200 21.60 1.28 56.19
CA ALA A 200 21.29 -0.15 56.14
C ALA A 200 19.78 -0.40 55.98
N LEU A 201 18.95 0.32 56.75
CA LEU A 201 17.49 0.25 56.64
C LEU A 201 17.00 0.80 55.29
N LEU A 202 17.59 1.89 54.79
CA LEU A 202 17.26 2.39 53.45
C LEU A 202 17.67 1.42 52.33
N ASN A 203 18.76 0.67 52.49
CA ASN A 203 19.15 -0.37 51.54
C ASN A 203 18.19 -1.57 51.57
N GLU A 204 17.67 -1.94 52.75
CA GLU A 204 16.60 -2.94 52.88
C GLU A 204 15.36 -2.48 52.10
N TRP A 205 14.91 -1.24 52.33
CA TRP A 205 13.77 -0.66 51.58
C TRP A 205 14.05 -0.58 50.08
N SER A 206 15.27 -0.17 49.69
CA SER A 206 15.68 -0.12 48.29
C SER A 206 15.54 -1.48 47.61
N ASN A 207 15.95 -2.56 48.29
CA ASN A 207 15.85 -3.93 47.77
C ASN A 207 14.40 -4.44 47.74
N ASP A 208 13.65 -4.27 48.83
CA ASP A 208 12.28 -4.78 48.97
C ASP A 208 11.32 -4.13 47.97
N PHE A 209 11.50 -2.82 47.76
CA PHE A 209 10.62 -2.02 46.90
C PHE A 209 11.20 -1.76 45.51
N GLN A 210 12.40 -2.28 45.23
CA GLN A 210 13.15 -2.06 43.98
C GLN A 210 13.33 -0.57 43.61
N ILE A 211 13.44 0.29 44.63
CA ILE A 211 13.66 1.73 44.47
C ILE A 211 15.16 1.98 44.48
N LYS A 212 15.71 2.53 43.40
CA LYS A 212 17.16 2.70 43.24
C LYS A 212 17.71 3.90 44.00
N ASP A 213 18.94 3.79 44.45
CA ASP A 213 19.76 4.87 45.00
C ASP A 213 19.13 5.61 46.20
N MET A 214 18.37 4.89 47.04
CA MET A 214 17.72 5.48 48.22
C MET A 214 18.76 5.97 49.23
N SER A 215 18.69 7.25 49.60
CA SER A 215 19.66 7.89 50.50
C SER A 215 18.98 8.89 51.44
N LEU A 216 19.54 9.06 52.65
CA LEU A 216 19.09 10.06 53.62
C LEU A 216 19.94 11.31 53.52
N ILE A 217 19.31 12.45 53.26
CA ILE A 217 19.94 13.78 53.26
C ILE A 217 19.48 14.52 54.51
N HIS A 218 20.43 15.03 55.30
CA HIS A 218 20.11 15.82 56.50
C HIS A 218 19.90 17.28 56.11
N GLU A 219 19.13 18.06 56.88
CA GLU A 219 18.79 19.44 56.49
C GLU A 219 20.04 20.32 56.23
N ASN A 220 21.10 20.10 57.02
CA ASN A 220 22.36 20.85 56.98
C ASN A 220 23.39 20.34 55.94
N SER A 221 23.11 19.28 55.18
CA SER A 221 24.05 18.82 54.14
C SER A 221 23.89 19.64 52.86
N THR A 222 24.99 20.26 52.41
CA THR A 222 25.15 21.00 51.14
C THR A 222 25.28 20.06 49.93
N ASP A 223 24.57 18.93 49.93
CA ASP A 223 24.74 17.90 48.90
C ASP A 223 24.00 18.27 47.60
N LEU A 224 24.70 18.03 46.48
CA LEU A 224 24.36 18.39 45.10
C LEU A 224 23.01 17.87 44.58
N TYR A 225 22.36 16.95 45.31
CA TYR A 225 21.09 16.30 44.90
C TYR A 225 19.91 17.28 44.78
N ARG A 226 19.94 18.41 45.49
CA ARG A 226 18.85 19.40 45.45
C ARG A 226 18.68 20.11 44.09
N LEU A 227 19.65 19.98 43.19
CA LEU A 227 19.68 20.68 41.91
C LEU A 227 19.40 19.79 40.68
N ASP A 228 19.29 18.48 40.85
CA ASP A 228 19.12 17.55 39.73
C ASP A 228 17.68 17.01 39.63
N GLU A 229 16.99 17.32 38.53
CA GLU A 229 15.61 16.89 38.24
C GLU A 229 15.45 15.36 38.09
N THR A 230 16.56 14.63 38.15
CA THR A 230 16.57 13.16 38.08
C THR A 230 16.13 12.49 39.36
N TYR A 231 16.16 13.17 40.52
CA TYR A 231 15.79 12.55 41.79
C TYR A 231 14.37 12.91 42.21
N GLU A 232 13.76 12.01 42.97
CA GLU A 232 12.58 12.30 43.77
C GLU A 232 12.93 12.36 45.24
N ASN A 233 12.12 13.09 46.01
CA ASN A 233 12.33 13.22 47.44
C ASN A 233 11.01 13.21 48.22
N ILE A 234 11.14 12.87 49.50
CA ILE A 234 10.13 13.11 50.54
C ILE A 234 10.81 13.88 51.66
N SER A 235 10.21 15.00 52.05
CA SER A 235 10.62 15.74 53.25
C SER A 235 10.19 15.00 54.51
N LEU A 236 11.13 14.87 55.42
CA LEU A 236 10.95 14.28 56.75
C LEU A 236 10.82 15.42 57.76
N SER A 237 9.79 15.36 58.58
CA SER A 237 9.52 16.32 59.64
C SER A 237 9.30 15.61 60.96
N THR A 238 9.69 16.27 62.04
CA THR A 238 9.40 15.86 63.42
C THR A 238 7.90 15.95 63.72
N VAL A 239 7.51 15.39 64.87
CA VAL A 239 6.14 15.47 65.40
C VAL A 239 5.65 16.91 65.59
N ASP A 240 6.57 17.85 65.84
CA ASP A 240 6.27 19.28 66.01
C ASP A 240 6.29 20.07 64.68
N GLY A 241 6.55 19.40 63.54
CA GLY A 241 6.52 19.99 62.20
C GLY A 241 7.85 20.57 61.71
N SER A 242 8.91 20.53 62.53
CA SER A 242 10.25 20.95 62.12
C SER A 242 10.80 20.00 61.04
N LYS A 243 11.31 20.55 59.93
CA LYS A 243 11.98 19.73 58.92
C LYS A 243 13.32 19.24 59.49
N ILE A 244 13.67 17.98 59.22
CA ILE A 244 14.89 17.34 59.79
C ILE A 244 15.73 16.62 58.75
N GLY A 245 15.14 16.30 57.60
CA GLY A 245 15.85 15.67 56.50
C GLY A 245 14.95 15.38 55.32
N GLU A 246 15.50 14.70 54.33
CA GLU A 246 14.82 14.25 53.13
C GLU A 246 15.31 12.84 52.79
N ILE A 247 14.40 11.94 52.43
CA ILE A 247 14.79 10.71 51.72
C ILE A 247 14.78 11.05 50.23
N VAL A 248 15.87 10.76 49.54
CA VAL A 248 15.98 10.92 48.09
C VAL A 248 16.19 9.57 47.41
N TRP A 249 15.72 9.44 46.18
CA TRP A 249 15.94 8.24 45.37
C TRP A 249 15.85 8.55 43.87
N THR A 250 16.30 7.63 43.04
CA THR A 250 16.16 7.70 41.58
C THR A 250 14.85 6.99 41.16
N PRO A 251 13.85 7.70 40.61
CA PRO A 251 12.64 7.08 40.08
C PRO A 251 12.94 6.26 38.81
N ASP A 252 12.06 5.31 38.50
CA ASP A 252 12.15 4.54 37.26
C ASP A 252 11.59 5.34 36.07
N ASP A 253 12.39 6.27 35.56
CA ASP A 253 12.09 7.16 34.42
C ASP A 253 12.19 6.41 33.06
N ALA A 254 11.49 5.28 32.93
CA ALA A 254 11.54 4.44 31.73
C ALA A 254 11.08 5.19 30.46
N GLY A 255 10.14 6.13 30.59
CA GLY A 255 9.67 6.99 29.50
C GLY A 255 10.77 7.91 28.98
N ARG A 256 11.49 8.61 29.85
CA ARG A 256 12.64 9.45 29.47
C ARG A 256 13.72 8.64 28.76
N VAL A 257 14.05 7.45 29.30
CA VAL A 257 15.02 6.54 28.68
C VAL A 257 14.53 6.09 27.30
N PHE A 258 13.24 5.77 27.17
CA PHE A 258 12.63 5.42 25.89
C PHE A 258 12.79 6.56 24.87
N LEU A 259 12.46 7.79 25.28
CA LEU A 259 12.56 8.97 24.43
C LEU A 259 14.00 9.24 23.99
N ASN A 260 14.97 9.23 24.90
CA ASN A 260 16.34 9.58 24.53
C ASN A 260 17.04 8.49 23.72
N LYS A 261 16.77 7.21 24.02
CA LYS A 261 17.49 6.09 23.39
C LYS A 261 16.84 5.58 22.12
N PHE A 262 15.50 5.56 22.04
CA PHE A 262 14.78 4.91 20.93
C PHE A 262 14.13 5.90 19.95
N MET A 263 13.64 7.06 20.41
CA MET A 263 13.00 8.01 19.48
C MET A 263 13.89 8.48 18.32
N PRO A 264 15.20 8.72 18.48
CA PRO A 264 16.05 9.09 17.34
C PRO A 264 16.01 8.05 16.21
N TRP A 265 15.94 6.77 16.54
CA TRP A 265 15.83 5.69 15.56
C TRP A 265 14.46 5.65 14.88
N VAL A 266 13.37 5.87 15.63
CA VAL A 266 12.01 5.95 15.09
C VAL A 266 11.88 7.13 14.12
N ILE A 267 12.39 8.30 14.49
CA ILE A 267 12.41 9.49 13.63
C ILE A 267 13.26 9.23 12.37
N GLY A 268 14.42 8.59 12.52
CA GLY A 268 15.27 8.19 11.40
C GLY A 268 14.55 7.25 10.42
N ALA A 269 13.86 6.22 10.93
CA ALA A 269 13.09 5.28 10.10
C ALA A 269 11.95 5.99 9.34
N ILE A 270 11.25 6.92 9.99
CA ILE A 270 10.21 7.74 9.37
C ILE A 270 10.78 8.61 8.24
N LEU A 271 11.93 9.26 8.46
CA LEU A 271 12.60 10.05 7.44
C LEU A 271 13.00 9.19 6.23
N VAL A 272 13.54 7.99 6.46
CA VAL A 272 13.88 7.05 5.39
C VAL A 272 12.64 6.63 4.59
N MET A 273 11.54 6.29 5.27
CA MET A 273 10.28 5.96 4.58
C MET A 273 9.75 7.14 3.75
N CYS A 274 9.82 8.36 4.27
CA CYS A 274 9.42 9.56 3.53
C CYS A 274 10.27 9.77 2.27
N ILE A 275 11.60 9.55 2.36
CA ILE A 275 12.50 9.63 1.21
C ILE A 275 12.15 8.57 0.16
N ILE A 276 11.95 7.31 0.57
CA ILE A 276 11.55 6.22 -0.34
C ILE A 276 10.20 6.54 -0.99
N GLY A 277 9.23 7.00 -0.21
CA GLY A 277 7.91 7.42 -0.68
C GLY A 277 8.00 8.55 -1.73
N PHE A 278 8.87 9.53 -1.49
CA PHE A 278 9.10 10.62 -2.44
C PHE A 278 9.76 10.13 -3.75
N ILE A 279 10.75 9.25 -3.66
CA ILE A 279 11.38 8.64 -4.84
C ILE A 279 10.33 7.83 -5.63
N PHE A 280 9.53 7.03 -4.95
CA PHE A 280 8.45 6.26 -5.56
C PHE A 280 7.41 7.17 -6.24
N TYR A 281 6.96 8.23 -5.57
CA TYR A 281 6.06 9.23 -6.16
C TYR A 281 6.64 9.85 -7.43
N ARG A 282 7.92 10.25 -7.41
CA ARG A 282 8.60 10.79 -8.61
C ARG A 282 8.67 9.77 -9.74
N ARG A 283 9.02 8.51 -9.43
CA ARG A 283 9.09 7.43 -10.41
C ARG A 283 7.73 7.14 -11.02
N LEU A 284 6.68 7.05 -10.20
CA LEU A 284 5.31 6.81 -10.64
C LEU A 284 4.83 7.90 -11.62
N LYS A 285 5.14 9.16 -11.33
CA LYS A 285 4.80 10.29 -12.21
C LYS A 285 5.50 10.20 -13.58
N ILE A 286 6.78 9.82 -13.60
CA ILE A 286 7.56 9.66 -14.84
C ILE A 286 7.00 8.51 -15.67
N TYR A 287 6.77 7.34 -15.06
CA TYR A 287 6.24 6.18 -15.79
C TYR A 287 4.81 6.38 -16.27
N GLY A 288 3.97 7.09 -15.51
CA GLY A 288 2.62 7.46 -15.95
C GLY A 288 2.62 8.31 -17.21
N ALA A 289 3.53 9.30 -17.30
CA ALA A 289 3.68 10.12 -18.50
C ALA A 289 4.17 9.32 -19.71
N LEU A 290 5.18 8.46 -19.52
CA LEU A 290 5.73 7.62 -20.58
C LEU A 290 4.69 6.59 -21.10
N ALA A 291 3.91 5.98 -20.20
CA ALA A 291 2.88 5.03 -20.57
C ALA A 291 1.78 5.68 -21.43
N TYR A 292 1.41 6.92 -21.11
CA TYR A 292 0.41 7.68 -21.87
C TYR A 292 0.89 7.95 -23.30
N GLU A 293 2.14 8.39 -23.47
CA GLU A 293 2.72 8.66 -24.79
C GLU A 293 2.77 7.38 -25.66
N ASN A 294 3.22 6.25 -25.08
CA ASN A 294 3.24 4.97 -25.77
C ASN A 294 1.84 4.48 -26.19
N MET A 295 0.85 4.67 -25.33
CA MET A 295 -0.53 4.27 -25.63
C MET A 295 -1.10 5.05 -26.82
N LEU A 296 -0.83 6.36 -26.89
CA LEU A 296 -1.23 7.19 -28.04
C LEU A 296 -0.52 6.76 -29.32
N ALA A 297 0.80 6.54 -29.27
CA ALA A 297 1.58 6.12 -30.42
C ALA A 297 1.10 4.76 -31.00
N LEU A 298 0.78 3.80 -30.12
CA LEU A 298 0.21 2.51 -30.51
C LEU A 298 -1.15 2.65 -31.20
N GLY A 299 -2.01 3.54 -30.71
CA GLY A 299 -3.32 3.82 -31.31
C GLY A 299 -3.18 4.30 -32.76
N VAL A 300 -2.37 5.34 -32.99
CA VAL A 300 -2.14 5.90 -34.33
C VAL A 300 -1.53 4.88 -35.29
N ASN A 301 -0.56 4.08 -34.82
CA ASN A 301 0.08 3.09 -35.67
C ASN A 301 -0.90 1.97 -36.08
N ARG A 302 -1.83 1.59 -35.19
CA ARG A 302 -2.85 0.60 -35.48
C ARG A 302 -3.83 1.06 -36.56
N GLU A 303 -4.26 2.32 -36.53
CA GLU A 303 -5.12 2.89 -37.59
C GLU A 303 -4.40 2.88 -38.94
N LYS A 304 -3.13 3.30 -38.98
CA LYS A 304 -2.33 3.29 -40.20
C LYS A 304 -2.13 1.89 -40.78
N LEU A 305 -1.83 0.91 -39.94
CA LEU A 305 -1.70 -0.50 -40.36
C LEU A 305 -3.02 -1.08 -40.87
N THR A 306 -4.13 -0.75 -40.21
CA THR A 306 -5.47 -1.19 -40.63
C THR A 306 -5.83 -0.61 -41.99
N TYR A 307 -5.53 0.68 -42.21
CA TYR A 307 -5.73 1.33 -43.50
C TYR A 307 -4.91 0.66 -44.61
N GLN A 308 -3.62 0.42 -44.37
CA GLN A 308 -2.73 -0.23 -45.34
C GLN A 308 -3.11 -1.69 -45.63
N ALA A 309 -3.71 -2.40 -44.67
CA ALA A 309 -4.15 -3.78 -44.86
C ALA A 309 -5.41 -3.91 -45.74
N HIS A 310 -6.21 -2.85 -45.88
CA HIS A 310 -7.53 -2.91 -46.52
C HIS A 310 -7.70 -2.03 -47.77
N TYR A 311 -6.78 -1.12 -48.05
CA TYR A 311 -6.86 -0.21 -49.20
C TYR A 311 -5.64 -0.34 -50.11
N ASP A 312 -5.86 -0.15 -51.42
CA ASP A 312 -4.79 -0.04 -52.42
C ASP A 312 -4.11 1.32 -52.30
N GLN A 313 -2.78 1.33 -52.19
CA GLN A 313 -2.02 2.56 -51.92
C GLN A 313 -1.98 3.52 -53.10
N LEU A 314 -2.15 3.04 -54.33
CA LEU A 314 -2.12 3.88 -55.53
C LEU A 314 -3.47 4.55 -55.78
N THR A 315 -4.54 3.77 -55.79
CA THR A 315 -5.89 4.25 -56.19
C THR A 315 -6.76 4.67 -55.03
N ASN A 316 -6.35 4.38 -53.79
CA ASN A 316 -7.11 4.60 -52.57
C ASN A 316 -8.46 3.85 -52.51
N LEU A 317 -8.68 2.89 -53.40
CA LEU A 317 -9.83 2.00 -53.39
C LEU A 317 -9.63 0.86 -52.38
N PRO A 318 -10.71 0.25 -51.88
CA PRO A 318 -10.66 -1.06 -51.25
C PRO A 318 -9.75 -2.03 -52.01
N ASN A 319 -8.89 -2.75 -51.32
CA ASN A 319 -8.10 -3.82 -51.92
C ASN A 319 -8.90 -5.12 -52.00
N ARG A 320 -8.29 -6.15 -52.61
CA ARG A 320 -8.88 -7.49 -52.75
C ARG A 320 -9.39 -8.08 -51.43
N VAL A 321 -8.69 -7.86 -50.31
CA VAL A 321 -9.07 -8.40 -49.00
C VAL A 321 -10.38 -7.78 -48.53
N LEU A 322 -10.48 -6.45 -48.56
CA LEU A 322 -11.69 -5.74 -48.16
C LEU A 322 -12.88 -6.04 -49.10
N MET A 323 -12.62 -6.19 -50.40
CA MET A 323 -13.67 -6.53 -51.35
C MET A 323 -14.23 -7.94 -51.15
N ILE A 324 -13.38 -8.94 -50.91
CA ILE A 324 -13.81 -10.31 -50.61
C ILE A 324 -14.68 -10.34 -49.35
N ASP A 325 -14.31 -9.58 -48.32
CA ASP A 325 -15.11 -9.44 -47.09
C ASP A 325 -16.51 -8.87 -47.40
N ARG A 326 -16.57 -7.77 -48.16
CA ARG A 326 -17.85 -7.18 -48.60
C ARG A 326 -18.69 -8.12 -49.45
N ILE A 327 -18.09 -8.86 -50.38
CA ILE A 327 -18.79 -9.87 -51.19
C ILE A 327 -19.38 -10.97 -50.30
N LYS A 328 -18.60 -11.50 -49.32
CA LYS A 328 -19.10 -12.52 -48.39
C LYS A 328 -20.30 -12.01 -47.60
N HIS A 329 -20.20 -10.77 -47.10
CA HIS A 329 -21.29 -10.12 -46.39
C HIS A 329 -22.53 -9.97 -47.29
N GLU A 330 -22.35 -9.54 -48.53
CA GLU A 330 -23.48 -9.31 -49.43
C GLU A 330 -24.14 -10.59 -49.91
N ILE A 331 -23.38 -11.68 -50.13
CA ILE A 331 -23.96 -13.00 -50.39
C ILE A 331 -24.89 -13.41 -49.24
N ALA A 332 -24.46 -13.23 -47.99
CA ALA A 332 -25.27 -13.54 -46.82
C ALA A 332 -26.52 -12.63 -46.74
N ASN A 333 -26.41 -11.36 -47.11
CA ASN A 333 -27.53 -10.43 -47.17
C ASN A 333 -28.57 -10.84 -48.22
N CYS A 334 -28.12 -11.08 -49.46
CA CYS A 334 -28.97 -11.50 -50.58
C CYS A 334 -29.74 -12.79 -50.25
N VAL A 335 -29.08 -13.78 -49.63
CA VAL A 335 -29.73 -15.04 -49.21
C VAL A 335 -30.79 -14.80 -48.14
N ARG A 336 -30.53 -13.93 -47.17
CA ARG A 336 -31.42 -13.66 -46.02
C ARG A 336 -32.64 -12.81 -46.41
N ASN A 337 -32.42 -11.78 -47.21
CA ASN A 337 -33.40 -10.75 -47.51
C ASN A 337 -34.09 -10.96 -48.87
N GLN A 338 -33.72 -12.01 -49.60
CA GLN A 338 -34.15 -12.27 -50.98
C GLN A 338 -33.91 -11.10 -51.93
N THR A 339 -32.80 -10.39 -51.71
CA THR A 339 -32.30 -9.34 -52.61
C THR A 339 -31.30 -9.95 -53.59
N LYS A 340 -30.97 -9.19 -54.64
CA LYS A 340 -29.93 -9.55 -55.61
C LYS A 340 -28.78 -8.55 -55.55
N ALA A 341 -27.60 -9.00 -55.93
CA ALA A 341 -26.41 -8.19 -56.10
C ALA A 341 -25.68 -8.62 -57.38
N ALA A 342 -24.75 -7.80 -57.87
CA ALA A 342 -23.90 -8.17 -59.00
C ALA A 342 -22.43 -7.94 -58.71
N ILE A 343 -21.59 -8.85 -59.18
CA ILE A 343 -20.13 -8.68 -59.26
C ILE A 343 -19.76 -8.38 -60.70
N LEU A 344 -19.03 -7.29 -60.89
CA LEU A 344 -18.41 -6.94 -62.17
C LEU A 344 -16.90 -7.08 -62.01
N TYR A 345 -16.28 -7.99 -62.76
CA TYR A 345 -14.83 -8.12 -62.85
C TYR A 345 -14.36 -7.38 -64.10
N ILE A 346 -13.42 -6.45 -63.93
CA ILE A 346 -13.08 -5.43 -64.91
C ILE A 346 -11.58 -5.48 -65.14
N ASP A 347 -11.19 -5.50 -66.40
CA ASP A 347 -9.79 -5.45 -66.81
C ASP A 347 -9.60 -4.40 -67.89
N LEU A 348 -8.47 -3.69 -67.83
CA LEU A 348 -8.10 -2.66 -68.78
C LEU A 348 -7.44 -3.30 -70.01
N ASP A 349 -8.10 -3.12 -71.16
CA ASP A 349 -7.61 -3.70 -72.41
C ASP A 349 -6.28 -3.05 -72.82
N ASP A 350 -5.28 -3.89 -73.11
CA ASP A 350 -3.96 -3.47 -73.59
C ASP A 350 -3.22 -2.50 -72.63
N PHE A 351 -3.52 -2.53 -71.32
CA PHE A 351 -2.81 -1.73 -70.32
C PHE A 351 -1.29 -1.97 -70.32
N LYS A 352 -0.87 -3.21 -70.57
CA LYS A 352 0.55 -3.54 -70.73
C LYS A 352 1.21 -2.73 -71.86
N TYR A 353 0.51 -2.52 -72.98
CA TYR A 353 1.02 -1.70 -74.07
C TYR A 353 1.22 -0.24 -73.65
N VAL A 354 0.33 0.31 -72.82
CA VAL A 354 0.49 1.65 -72.24
C VAL A 354 1.75 1.71 -71.37
N ASN A 355 1.96 0.73 -70.49
CA ASN A 355 3.17 0.66 -69.67
C ASN A 355 4.44 0.53 -70.51
N ASP A 356 4.45 -0.36 -71.49
CA ASP A 356 5.62 -0.64 -72.33
C ASP A 356 5.95 0.55 -73.25
N SER A 357 4.94 1.30 -73.71
CA SER A 357 5.11 2.41 -74.66
C SER A 357 5.29 3.78 -74.00
N MET A 358 4.70 4.00 -72.82
CA MET A 358 4.63 5.32 -72.17
C MET A 358 5.23 5.34 -70.75
N GLY A 359 5.68 4.19 -70.26
CA GLY A 359 6.30 4.03 -68.95
C GLY A 359 5.31 3.82 -67.81
N HIS A 360 5.78 3.17 -66.74
CA HIS A 360 4.97 2.81 -65.57
C HIS A 360 4.33 4.01 -64.86
N HIS A 361 4.97 5.19 -64.87
CA HIS A 361 4.39 6.39 -64.25
C HIS A 361 3.06 6.81 -64.91
N ILE A 362 3.00 6.78 -66.24
CA ILE A 362 1.78 7.07 -67.00
C ILE A 362 0.72 5.98 -66.75
N GLY A 363 1.15 4.72 -66.64
CA GLY A 363 0.27 3.61 -66.24
C GLY A 363 -0.35 3.80 -64.86
N ASP A 364 0.45 4.24 -63.88
CA ASP A 364 -0.04 4.51 -62.52
C ASP A 364 -1.06 5.66 -62.49
N LEU A 365 -0.80 6.75 -63.21
CA LEU A 365 -1.74 7.86 -63.36
C LEU A 365 -3.03 7.42 -64.08
N LEU A 366 -2.92 6.54 -65.08
CA LEU A 366 -4.07 5.95 -65.75
C LEU A 366 -4.91 5.13 -64.77
N LEU A 367 -4.31 4.31 -63.93
CA LEU A 367 -5.02 3.53 -62.91
C LEU A 367 -5.75 4.42 -61.90
N VAL A 368 -5.17 5.54 -61.48
CA VAL A 368 -5.82 6.54 -60.61
C VAL A 368 -7.04 7.17 -61.29
N GLN A 369 -6.92 7.54 -62.58
CA GLN A 369 -8.04 8.12 -63.33
C GLN A 369 -9.14 7.09 -63.62
N VAL A 370 -8.77 5.85 -63.91
CA VAL A 370 -9.69 4.71 -64.05
C VAL A 370 -10.46 4.50 -62.75
N ALA A 371 -9.76 4.44 -61.60
CA ALA A 371 -10.39 4.29 -60.29
C ALA A 371 -11.43 5.40 -60.04
N LYS A 372 -11.06 6.66 -60.28
CA LYS A 372 -11.96 7.80 -60.17
C LYS A 372 -13.18 7.67 -61.09
N ARG A 373 -12.96 7.35 -62.36
CA ARG A 373 -14.02 7.19 -63.36
C ARG A 373 -14.98 6.05 -62.99
N LEU A 374 -14.47 4.93 -62.49
CA LEU A 374 -15.31 3.82 -62.01
C LEU A 374 -16.13 4.23 -60.78
N THR A 375 -15.55 4.96 -59.83
CA THR A 375 -16.26 5.46 -58.64
C THR A 375 -17.37 6.46 -58.99
N GLU A 376 -17.16 7.35 -59.98
CA GLU A 376 -18.19 8.30 -60.44
C GLU A 376 -19.39 7.62 -61.11
N ASN A 377 -19.23 6.36 -61.54
CA ASN A 377 -20.28 5.62 -62.21
C ASN A 377 -21.23 4.88 -61.27
N ILE A 378 -20.92 4.78 -59.97
CA ILE A 378 -21.68 4.01 -58.98
C ILE A 378 -22.32 4.84 -57.87
N ARG A 379 -23.17 4.20 -57.06
CA ARG A 379 -23.80 4.78 -55.87
C ARG A 379 -22.91 4.61 -54.64
N GLU A 380 -23.17 5.39 -53.59
CA GLU A 380 -22.43 5.32 -52.32
C GLU A 380 -22.46 3.92 -51.67
N ASN A 381 -23.57 3.19 -51.84
CA ASN A 381 -23.71 1.84 -51.31
C ASN A 381 -22.93 0.79 -52.11
N ASP A 382 -22.53 1.07 -53.35
CA ASP A 382 -21.77 0.13 -54.18
C ASP A 382 -20.28 0.21 -53.82
N THR A 383 -19.51 -0.80 -54.20
CA THR A 383 -18.07 -0.83 -53.92
C THR A 383 -17.28 -1.00 -55.20
N VAL A 384 -16.24 -0.18 -55.40
CA VAL A 384 -15.16 -0.44 -56.37
C VAL A 384 -13.90 -0.84 -55.62
N SER A 385 -13.18 -1.84 -56.12
CA SER A 385 -11.94 -2.33 -55.57
C SER A 385 -10.91 -2.51 -56.68
N ARG A 386 -9.63 -2.35 -56.35
CA ARG A 386 -8.52 -2.78 -57.22
C ARG A 386 -7.93 -4.07 -56.68
N PHE A 387 -7.87 -5.11 -57.52
CA PHE A 387 -7.35 -6.41 -57.12
C PHE A 387 -5.84 -6.51 -57.30
N GLY A 388 -5.29 -5.73 -58.23
CA GLY A 388 -3.87 -5.62 -58.52
C GLY A 388 -3.67 -5.42 -60.03
N GLY A 389 -2.53 -4.83 -60.44
CA GLY A 389 -2.27 -4.56 -61.85
C GLY A 389 -3.35 -3.65 -62.47
N ASP A 390 -3.94 -4.11 -63.56
CA ASP A 390 -5.06 -3.55 -64.33
C ASP A 390 -6.44 -4.09 -63.94
N GLU A 391 -6.53 -4.95 -62.92
CA GLU A 391 -7.78 -5.61 -62.55
C GLU A 391 -8.54 -4.83 -61.46
N PHE A 392 -9.81 -4.55 -61.75
CA PHE A 392 -10.77 -3.93 -60.85
C PHE A 392 -11.96 -4.87 -60.62
N CYS A 393 -12.59 -4.75 -59.47
CA CYS A 393 -13.78 -5.49 -59.14
C CYS A 393 -14.82 -4.55 -58.54
N MET A 394 -16.06 -4.66 -58.98
CA MET A 394 -17.17 -3.87 -58.47
C MET A 394 -18.27 -4.77 -57.92
N LEU A 395 -18.87 -4.32 -56.82
CA LEU A 395 -20.00 -4.97 -56.15
C LEU A 395 -21.16 -3.99 -56.15
N LEU A 396 -22.19 -4.33 -56.91
CA LEU A 396 -23.43 -3.58 -56.98
C LEU A 396 -24.42 -4.19 -56.01
N ASN A 397 -24.82 -3.42 -55.01
CA ASN A 397 -25.68 -3.89 -53.92
C ASN A 397 -27.15 -3.63 -54.23
N ASN A 398 -28.02 -4.56 -53.83
CA ASN A 398 -29.48 -4.42 -53.93
C ASN A 398 -29.99 -4.02 -55.34
N ILE A 399 -29.58 -4.78 -56.36
CA ILE A 399 -30.13 -4.65 -57.71
C ILE A 399 -31.50 -5.33 -57.79
N ALA A 400 -32.42 -4.80 -58.61
CA ALA A 400 -33.74 -5.40 -58.81
C ALA A 400 -33.68 -6.58 -59.78
N ASN A 401 -32.87 -6.46 -60.84
CA ASN A 401 -32.70 -7.48 -61.87
C ASN A 401 -31.34 -7.36 -62.59
N ALA A 402 -31.03 -8.32 -63.46
CA ALA A 402 -29.76 -8.34 -64.20
C ALA A 402 -29.57 -7.12 -65.12
N ASN A 403 -30.65 -6.52 -65.61
CA ASN A 403 -30.59 -5.33 -66.47
C ASN A 403 -30.05 -4.10 -65.72
N ASP A 404 -30.19 -4.02 -64.39
CA ASP A 404 -29.54 -2.96 -63.60
C ASP A 404 -28.00 -3.05 -63.67
N ALA A 405 -27.46 -4.28 -63.63
CA ALA A 405 -26.01 -4.51 -63.78
C ALA A 405 -25.54 -4.20 -65.21
N GLU A 406 -26.38 -4.53 -66.21
CA GLU A 406 -26.12 -4.19 -67.63
C GLU A 406 -26.06 -2.68 -67.85
N ILE A 407 -26.99 -1.91 -67.26
CA ILE A 407 -27.00 -0.45 -67.34
C ILE A 407 -25.68 0.12 -66.79
N ILE A 408 -25.21 -0.38 -65.64
CA ILE A 408 -23.94 0.10 -65.06
C ILE A 408 -22.75 -0.32 -65.92
N ALA A 409 -22.70 -1.55 -66.43
CA ALA A 409 -21.63 -1.98 -67.33
C ALA A 409 -21.58 -1.16 -68.62
N SER A 410 -22.75 -0.86 -69.21
CA SER A 410 -22.88 0.01 -70.38
C SER A 410 -22.44 1.45 -70.07
N LYS A 411 -22.81 1.99 -68.89
CA LYS A 411 -22.39 3.32 -68.44
C LYS A 411 -20.87 3.41 -68.25
N ILE A 412 -20.26 2.38 -67.64
CA ILE A 412 -18.80 2.28 -67.50
C ILE A 412 -18.17 2.28 -68.89
N HIS A 413 -18.61 1.40 -69.78
CA HIS A 413 -18.07 1.32 -71.14
C HIS A 413 -18.21 2.65 -71.91
N GLN A 414 -19.36 3.32 -71.84
CA GLN A 414 -19.56 4.65 -72.42
C GLN A 414 -18.59 5.69 -71.84
N SER A 415 -18.32 5.64 -70.53
CA SER A 415 -17.36 6.54 -69.91
C SER A 415 -15.91 6.26 -70.36
N PHE A 416 -15.59 5.04 -70.76
CA PHE A 416 -14.27 4.66 -71.29
C PHE A 416 -14.07 5.06 -72.76
N ASN A 417 -15.15 5.38 -73.50
CA ASN A 417 -15.05 5.97 -74.84
C ASN A 417 -14.48 7.40 -74.82
N LEU A 418 -14.49 8.08 -73.68
CA LEU A 418 -13.81 9.36 -73.50
C LEU A 418 -12.32 9.13 -73.20
N PRO A 419 -11.39 9.88 -73.81
CA PRO A 419 -9.98 9.75 -73.51
C PRO A 419 -9.68 10.06 -72.03
N PHE A 420 -8.63 9.45 -71.49
CA PHE A 420 -8.05 9.79 -70.21
C PHE A 420 -6.96 10.84 -70.43
N LEU A 421 -7.20 12.07 -69.98
CA LEU A 421 -6.22 13.15 -70.06
C LEU A 421 -5.16 12.96 -68.96
N ILE A 422 -3.96 12.56 -69.35
CA ILE A 422 -2.85 12.25 -68.46
C ILE A 422 -1.61 12.98 -68.97
N ASP A 423 -1.05 13.88 -68.16
CA ASP A 423 0.11 14.72 -68.52
C ASP A 423 -0.04 15.42 -69.89
N GLY A 424 -1.24 15.92 -70.18
CA GLY A 424 -1.55 16.63 -71.43
C GLY A 424 -1.68 15.74 -72.67
N LYS A 425 -1.68 14.41 -72.51
CA LYS A 425 -1.93 13.43 -73.58
C LYS A 425 -3.30 12.77 -73.40
N ASP A 426 -3.98 12.57 -74.51
CA ASP A 426 -5.21 11.78 -74.56
C ASP A 426 -4.87 10.31 -74.73
N ILE A 427 -5.16 9.51 -73.70
CA ILE A 427 -4.97 8.05 -73.72
C ILE A 427 -6.33 7.38 -73.82
N VAL A 428 -6.52 6.56 -74.87
CA VAL A 428 -7.72 5.76 -75.04
C VAL A 428 -7.42 4.33 -74.64
N VAL A 429 -8.15 3.82 -73.66
CA VAL A 429 -8.06 2.43 -73.19
C VAL A 429 -9.46 1.85 -73.12
N GLY A 430 -9.63 0.63 -73.65
CA GLY A 430 -10.88 -0.12 -73.54
C GLY A 430 -10.99 -0.82 -72.20
N THR A 431 -12.16 -1.37 -71.91
CA THR A 431 -12.30 -2.29 -70.78
C THR A 431 -13.17 -3.48 -71.12
N SER A 432 -12.72 -4.65 -70.66
CA SER A 432 -13.46 -5.90 -70.74
C SER A 432 -14.07 -6.21 -69.37
N ILE A 433 -15.39 -6.46 -69.34
CA ILE A 433 -16.14 -6.64 -68.09
C ILE A 433 -16.86 -7.99 -68.05
N GLY A 434 -16.70 -8.74 -66.96
CA GLY A 434 -17.45 -9.97 -66.69
C GLY A 434 -18.45 -9.77 -65.58
N ILE A 435 -19.71 -10.14 -65.81
CA ILE A 435 -20.82 -9.87 -64.89
C ILE A 435 -21.39 -11.17 -64.33
N VAL A 436 -21.57 -11.22 -63.01
CA VAL A 436 -22.17 -12.35 -62.29
C VAL A 436 -23.25 -11.83 -61.35
N ILE A 437 -24.41 -12.50 -61.34
CA ILE A 437 -25.55 -12.17 -60.48
C ILE A 437 -25.58 -13.09 -59.26
N ILE A 438 -25.72 -12.47 -58.08
CA ILE A 438 -25.90 -13.13 -56.79
C ILE A 438 -27.39 -13.07 -56.43
N PRO A 439 -28.01 -14.15 -55.95
CA PRO A 439 -27.44 -15.50 -55.73
C PRO A 439 -27.58 -16.46 -56.94
N GLU A 440 -28.06 -15.98 -58.10
CA GLU A 440 -28.42 -16.80 -59.26
C GLU A 440 -27.26 -17.66 -59.80
N ASN A 441 -26.04 -17.13 -59.80
CA ASN A 441 -24.86 -17.82 -60.30
C ASN A 441 -24.04 -18.52 -59.20
N GLY A 442 -24.50 -18.49 -57.94
CA GLY A 442 -23.83 -19.17 -56.83
C GLY A 442 -23.89 -18.41 -55.51
N LYS A 443 -23.43 -19.09 -54.44
CA LYS A 443 -23.40 -18.57 -53.06
C LYS A 443 -22.01 -18.64 -52.42
N GLU A 444 -20.98 -18.90 -53.22
CA GLU A 444 -19.59 -18.96 -52.75
C GLU A 444 -18.76 -17.90 -53.48
N HIS A 445 -18.15 -16.98 -52.71
CA HIS A 445 -17.38 -15.84 -53.25
C HIS A 445 -16.25 -16.26 -54.21
N THR A 446 -15.52 -17.34 -53.93
CA THR A 446 -14.44 -17.88 -54.79
C THR A 446 -14.98 -18.32 -56.16
N ALA A 447 -16.09 -19.06 -56.18
CA ALA A 447 -16.74 -19.52 -57.41
C ALA A 447 -17.30 -18.34 -58.21
N LEU A 448 -17.97 -17.40 -57.53
CA LEU A 448 -18.55 -16.20 -58.17
C LEU A 448 -17.49 -15.30 -58.80
N LEU A 449 -16.37 -15.05 -58.11
CA LEU A 449 -15.23 -14.29 -58.67
C LEU A 449 -14.62 -15.02 -59.88
N ARG A 450 -14.47 -16.34 -59.81
CA ARG A 450 -14.01 -17.15 -60.96
C ARG A 450 -14.98 -17.08 -62.14
N TYR A 451 -16.28 -17.09 -61.89
CA TYR A 451 -17.30 -16.96 -62.93
C TYR A 451 -17.27 -15.58 -63.59
N ALA A 452 -17.01 -14.54 -62.81
CA ALA A 452 -16.86 -13.18 -63.33
C ALA A 452 -15.61 -13.05 -64.19
N ASP A 453 -14.49 -13.63 -63.76
CA ASP A 453 -13.26 -13.71 -64.57
C ASP A 453 -13.48 -14.47 -65.89
N ILE A 454 -14.17 -15.62 -65.88
CA ILE A 454 -14.51 -16.37 -67.10
C ILE A 454 -15.34 -15.50 -68.07
N ALA A 455 -16.34 -14.78 -67.56
CA ALA A 455 -17.19 -13.91 -68.37
C ALA A 455 -16.40 -12.71 -68.93
N MET A 456 -15.49 -12.13 -68.15
CA MET A 456 -14.59 -11.05 -68.56
C MET A 456 -13.63 -11.53 -69.66
N TYR A 457 -13.03 -12.70 -69.49
CA TYR A 457 -12.18 -13.31 -70.51
C TYR A 457 -12.95 -13.57 -71.82
N ARG A 458 -14.22 -13.96 -71.72
CA ARG A 458 -15.09 -14.08 -72.90
C ARG A 458 -15.24 -12.74 -73.62
N ALA A 459 -15.48 -11.65 -72.88
CA ALA A 459 -15.54 -10.31 -73.46
C ALA A 459 -14.23 -9.94 -74.19
N LYS A 460 -13.07 -10.23 -73.60
CA LYS A 460 -11.76 -10.06 -74.27
C LYS A 460 -11.67 -10.83 -75.59
N SER A 461 -12.12 -12.09 -75.59
CA SER A 461 -12.03 -12.96 -76.76
C SER A 461 -12.94 -12.56 -77.93
N LEU A 462 -14.02 -11.82 -77.65
CA LEU A 462 -15.02 -11.40 -78.64
C LEU A 462 -14.74 -10.01 -79.25
N GLY A 463 -13.54 -9.46 -79.02
CA GLY A 463 -13.12 -8.20 -79.61
C GLY A 463 -12.66 -7.14 -78.62
N ARG A 464 -12.62 -7.46 -77.31
CA ARG A 464 -12.32 -6.51 -76.22
C ARG A 464 -13.35 -5.37 -76.15
N ASN A 465 -13.18 -4.47 -75.19
CA ASN A 465 -14.01 -3.28 -75.01
C ASN A 465 -15.51 -3.62 -75.02
N ASN A 466 -15.93 -4.60 -74.22
CA ASN A 466 -17.32 -5.02 -74.11
C ASN A 466 -17.53 -5.71 -72.75
N TYR A 467 -18.78 -6.03 -72.42
CA TYR A 467 -19.13 -6.80 -71.24
C TYR A 467 -19.83 -8.11 -71.60
N HIS A 468 -19.74 -9.10 -70.71
CA HIS A 468 -20.48 -10.35 -70.83
C HIS A 468 -20.99 -10.85 -69.49
N PHE A 469 -22.23 -11.36 -69.48
CA PHE A 469 -22.75 -12.12 -68.35
C PHE A 469 -22.18 -13.53 -68.35
N TYR A 470 -21.96 -14.06 -67.15
CA TYR A 470 -21.67 -15.47 -66.96
C TYR A 470 -22.85 -16.34 -67.39
N THR A 471 -22.55 -17.40 -68.15
CA THR A 471 -23.46 -18.51 -68.42
C THR A 471 -22.74 -19.84 -68.17
N GLU A 472 -23.49 -20.88 -67.83
CA GLU A 472 -22.91 -22.20 -67.59
C GLU A 472 -22.18 -22.77 -68.81
N GLU A 473 -22.66 -22.45 -70.02
CA GLU A 473 -21.99 -22.81 -71.27
C GLU A 473 -20.59 -22.20 -71.37
N LEU A 474 -20.40 -20.94 -70.96
CA LEU A 474 -19.09 -20.29 -70.96
C LEU A 474 -18.10 -20.99 -70.02
N ASN A 475 -18.57 -21.45 -68.86
CA ASN A 475 -17.75 -22.22 -67.93
C ASN A 475 -17.28 -23.55 -68.56
N LEU A 476 -18.19 -24.27 -69.22
CA LEU A 476 -17.88 -25.53 -69.91
C LEU A 476 -16.88 -25.33 -71.05
N GLN A 477 -17.05 -24.27 -71.85
CA GLN A 477 -16.11 -23.91 -72.92
C GLN A 477 -14.73 -23.55 -72.37
N SER A 478 -14.66 -22.76 -71.29
CA SER A 478 -13.40 -22.39 -70.63
C SER A 478 -12.67 -23.62 -70.07
N LYS A 479 -13.39 -24.51 -69.38
CA LYS A 479 -12.85 -25.77 -68.86
C LYS A 479 -12.32 -26.66 -69.99
N ARG A 480 -13.11 -26.88 -71.05
CA ARG A 480 -12.71 -27.66 -72.23
C ARG A 480 -11.47 -27.08 -72.90
N ARG A 481 -11.37 -25.75 -73.00
CA ARG A 481 -10.19 -25.08 -73.56
C ARG A 481 -8.95 -25.26 -72.68
N SER A 482 -9.09 -25.17 -71.36
CA SER A 482 -7.99 -25.40 -70.43
C SER A 482 -7.49 -26.85 -70.49
N GLU A 483 -8.42 -27.81 -70.49
CA GLU A 483 -8.14 -29.23 -70.70
C GLU A 483 -7.45 -29.47 -72.05
N LEU A 484 -7.97 -28.90 -73.13
CA LEU A 484 -7.34 -29.00 -74.45
C LEU A 484 -5.94 -28.39 -74.44
N LYS A 485 -5.72 -27.24 -73.79
CA LYS A 485 -4.38 -26.64 -73.70
C LYS A 485 -3.39 -27.56 -72.97
N ALA A 486 -3.81 -28.15 -71.86
CA ALA A 486 -2.99 -29.11 -71.11
C ALA A 486 -2.68 -30.37 -71.93
N LEU A 487 -3.68 -30.88 -72.67
CA LEU A 487 -3.53 -31.99 -73.60
C LEU A 487 -2.59 -31.64 -74.75
N LEU A 488 -2.71 -30.45 -75.35
CA LEU A 488 -1.83 -30.00 -76.44
C LEU A 488 -0.37 -29.88 -75.97
N TYR A 489 -0.11 -29.33 -74.79
CA TYR A 489 1.26 -29.32 -74.22
C TYR A 489 1.79 -30.73 -74.00
N SER A 490 0.97 -31.60 -73.42
CA SER A 490 1.34 -33.00 -73.19
C SER A 490 1.59 -33.75 -74.51
N ALA A 491 0.80 -33.48 -75.54
CA ALA A 491 0.92 -34.08 -76.86
C ALA A 491 2.20 -33.65 -77.59
N ILE A 492 2.69 -32.43 -77.35
CA ILE A 492 4.01 -31.98 -77.84
C ILE A 492 5.12 -32.76 -77.11
N GLU A 493 5.05 -32.89 -75.79
CA GLU A 493 6.07 -33.63 -75.02
C GLU A 493 6.11 -35.13 -75.34
N ARG A 494 4.99 -35.68 -75.84
CA ARG A 494 4.80 -37.11 -76.12
C ARG A 494 4.84 -37.46 -77.61
N ASP A 495 5.21 -36.51 -78.48
CA ASP A 495 5.26 -36.69 -79.94
C ASP A 495 3.95 -37.25 -80.55
N GLU A 496 2.79 -36.84 -80.01
CA GLU A 496 1.47 -37.33 -80.44
C GLU A 496 0.92 -36.60 -81.69
N PHE A 497 1.65 -35.61 -82.21
CA PHE A 497 1.33 -34.94 -83.48
C PHE A 497 2.01 -35.63 -84.66
N TYR A 498 1.28 -35.75 -85.77
CA TYR A 498 1.84 -36.22 -87.05
C TYR A 498 1.44 -35.26 -88.18
N LEU A 499 2.25 -35.25 -89.24
CA LEU A 499 1.97 -34.50 -90.46
C LEU A 499 1.19 -35.38 -91.43
N ASP A 500 0.06 -34.88 -91.89
CA ASP A 500 -0.66 -35.45 -93.03
C ASP A 500 -0.33 -34.67 -94.30
N TYR A 501 -0.36 -35.35 -95.44
CA TYR A 501 0.22 -34.88 -96.69
C TYR A 501 -0.82 -35.02 -97.82
N GLN A 502 -1.34 -33.89 -98.31
CA GLN A 502 -2.41 -33.87 -99.30
C GLN A 502 -1.86 -33.49 -100.70
N PRO A 503 -1.89 -34.41 -101.69
CA PRO A 503 -1.24 -34.18 -102.98
C PRO A 503 -1.97 -33.11 -103.81
N ILE A 504 -1.21 -32.18 -104.37
CA ILE A 504 -1.69 -31.15 -105.30
C ILE A 504 -1.50 -31.64 -106.74
N TYR A 505 -2.59 -31.78 -107.48
CA TYR A 505 -2.60 -32.39 -108.82
C TYR A 505 -2.73 -31.36 -109.95
N SER A 506 -1.86 -31.47 -110.97
CA SER A 506 -1.97 -30.67 -112.19
C SER A 506 -3.05 -31.22 -113.10
N LEU A 507 -4.13 -30.46 -113.33
CA LEU A 507 -5.16 -30.85 -114.30
C LEU A 507 -4.66 -30.82 -115.75
N LYS A 508 -3.75 -29.89 -116.08
CA LYS A 508 -3.19 -29.73 -117.44
C LYS A 508 -2.26 -30.88 -117.81
N ASN A 509 -1.34 -31.22 -116.91
CA ASN A 509 -0.31 -32.23 -117.16
C ASN A 509 -0.71 -33.62 -116.66
N LYS A 510 -1.88 -33.74 -116.02
CA LYS A 510 -2.43 -34.97 -115.41
C LYS A 510 -1.42 -35.71 -114.53
N LYS A 511 -0.72 -34.99 -113.65
CA LYS A 511 0.29 -35.53 -112.70
C LYS A 511 0.26 -34.78 -111.37
N ILE A 512 0.65 -35.45 -110.28
CA ILE A 512 0.89 -34.81 -108.97
C ILE A 512 2.10 -33.88 -109.10
N ILE A 513 2.00 -32.67 -108.56
CA ILE A 513 3.06 -31.65 -108.59
C ILE A 513 3.83 -31.62 -107.26
N SER A 514 3.10 -31.62 -106.15
CA SER A 514 3.65 -31.56 -104.79
C SER A 514 2.70 -32.25 -103.81
N VAL A 515 3.13 -32.43 -102.57
CA VAL A 515 2.32 -32.93 -101.45
C VAL A 515 2.55 -32.04 -100.24
#